data_AF-A0A938QZA5-F1
#
_entry.id   AF-A0A938QZA5-F1
#
_cell.length_a   1.000
_cell.length_b   1.000
_cell.length_c   1.000
_cell.angle_alpha   90.00
_cell.angle_beta   90.00
_cell.angle_gamma   90.00
#
_symmetry.space_group_name_H-M   'P 1'
#
loop_
_entity.id
_entity.type
_entity.pdbx_description
1 polymer ?
#
loop_
_entity_poly.entity_id
_entity_poly.type
_entity_poly.pdbx_seq_one_letter_code
_entity_poly.pdbx_strand_id
1 'polypeptide(L)'
;MKRDECTPQEEWVLAQLEEGKWAHLRIYANGEQDKCRLTAAFLEALLTDGIEDFKPHRKGLRITGAVVAQALDLENAEVAHIVFLDNFKFEKEVNCRDVRFARHLGLNNCQFSQKADFQRVHVQGNVFLRNAVFQGPLDFCGDDIGGQFNADGAQFQSEKEKADFNGLKVGRDAVFSGTVFQGPLDFRGADIGRQFNAEGAQFQSEKEKANFNGLKVGRDAVFRGTVFQGPLDFVSADIGEQFNAEGAQFQSEKEKADFNGLKVGQDAFFDDAIFQGPVDFVSADIGRQFSAEGAQFRSEKEKANFNGLKVGRSAVFRGTVFQGPVDFVSADIGRQFIAEGAQFQNEKE
;
A
#
# COMPACT_ATOMS: atom_id res chain seq x y z
N MET A 1 2.88 32.64 14.94
CA MET A 1 4.02 33.13 14.14
C MET A 1 3.61 34.44 13.50
N LYS A 2 4.41 35.48 13.69
CA LYS A 2 4.18 36.78 13.05
C LYS A 2 4.72 36.76 11.62
N ARG A 3 4.18 37.59 10.73
CA ARG A 3 4.67 37.65 9.34
C ARG A 3 6.12 38.11 9.22
N ASP A 4 6.59 38.97 10.12
CA ASP A 4 7.98 39.45 10.15
C ASP A 4 8.98 38.38 10.63
N GLU A 5 8.50 37.25 11.15
CA GLU A 5 9.31 36.06 11.43
C GLU A 5 9.48 35.15 10.20
N CYS A 6 8.69 35.37 9.13
CA CYS A 6 8.78 34.60 7.88
C CYS A 6 10.01 35.02 7.06
N THR A 7 10.61 34.05 6.40
CA THR A 7 11.60 34.30 5.34
C THR A 7 10.92 34.89 4.09
N PRO A 8 11.68 35.55 3.18
CA PRO A 8 11.12 36.11 1.95
C PRO A 8 10.35 35.11 1.09
N GLN A 9 10.81 33.85 1.03
CA GLN A 9 10.11 32.79 0.30
C GLN A 9 8.81 32.34 1.00
N GLU A 10 8.78 32.34 2.34
CA GLU A 10 7.58 32.01 3.11
C GLU A 10 6.53 33.12 2.96
N GLU A 11 6.93 34.40 3.00
CA GLU A 11 6.04 35.52 2.69
C GLU A 11 5.46 35.41 1.27
N TRP A 12 6.30 35.07 0.29
CA TRP A 12 5.84 34.84 -1.08
C TRP A 12 4.84 33.68 -1.17
N VAL A 13 5.08 32.57 -0.45
CA VAL A 13 4.15 31.44 -0.36
C VAL A 13 2.81 31.92 0.20
N LEU A 14 2.79 32.67 1.31
CA LEU A 14 1.55 33.19 1.89
C LEU A 14 0.77 34.02 0.87
N ALA A 15 1.43 34.94 0.15
CA ALA A 15 0.79 35.75 -0.87
C ALA A 15 0.14 34.91 -1.99
N GLN A 16 0.79 33.82 -2.44
CA GLN A 16 0.18 32.91 -3.43
C GLN A 16 -1.06 32.19 -2.87
N LEU A 17 -0.98 31.73 -1.61
CA LEU A 17 -2.07 30.98 -0.98
C LEU A 17 -3.29 31.86 -0.68
N GLU A 18 -3.11 33.14 -0.38
CA GLU A 18 -4.21 34.11 -0.21
C GLU A 18 -4.97 34.36 -1.52
N GLU A 19 -4.27 34.31 -2.66
CA GLU A 19 -4.88 34.40 -3.99
C GLU A 19 -5.43 33.05 -4.50
N GLY A 20 -5.24 31.97 -3.73
CA GLY A 20 -5.65 30.62 -4.10
C GLY A 20 -4.89 30.06 -5.30
N LYS A 21 -3.64 30.50 -5.48
CA LYS A 21 -2.67 29.98 -6.44
C LYS A 21 -1.87 28.85 -5.81
N TRP A 22 -1.23 28.06 -6.65
CA TRP A 22 -0.19 27.12 -6.19
C TRP A 22 1.10 27.90 -5.94
N ALA A 23 1.71 27.69 -4.78
CA ALA A 23 3.03 28.24 -4.48
C ALA A 23 4.12 27.30 -5.03
N HIS A 24 4.58 27.57 -6.25
CA HIS A 24 5.64 26.80 -6.92
C HIS A 24 7.03 27.34 -6.55
N LEU A 25 7.65 26.80 -5.49
CA LEU A 25 8.93 27.30 -4.98
C LEU A 25 10.08 27.18 -5.96
N ARG A 26 10.10 26.15 -6.83
CA ARG A 26 11.12 26.03 -7.88
C ARG A 26 11.04 27.14 -8.92
N ILE A 27 9.84 27.67 -9.19
CA ILE A 27 9.64 28.82 -10.09
C ILE A 27 10.10 30.10 -9.39
N TYR A 28 9.67 30.30 -8.14
CA TYR A 28 10.12 31.43 -7.31
C TYR A 28 11.64 31.49 -7.20
N ALA A 29 12.27 30.34 -6.96
CA ALA A 29 13.70 30.22 -6.79
C ALA A 29 14.52 30.53 -8.06
N ASN A 30 13.93 30.43 -9.25
CA ASN A 30 14.61 30.62 -10.54
C ASN A 30 15.97 29.89 -10.64
N GLY A 31 16.03 28.66 -10.10
CA GLY A 31 17.24 27.82 -10.07
C GLY A 31 18.09 27.90 -8.80
N GLU A 32 17.80 28.81 -7.87
CA GLU A 32 18.53 28.94 -6.60
C GLU A 32 17.97 27.99 -5.53
N GLN A 33 18.66 26.87 -5.26
CA GLN A 33 18.15 25.82 -4.36
C GLN A 33 17.81 26.31 -2.94
N ASP A 34 18.56 27.27 -2.39
CA ASP A 34 18.32 27.79 -1.05
C ASP A 34 16.97 28.52 -0.93
N LYS A 35 16.47 29.08 -2.03
CA LYS A 35 15.14 29.73 -2.09
C LYS A 35 13.98 28.75 -2.12
N CYS A 36 14.24 27.44 -2.19
CA CYS A 36 13.22 26.40 -2.07
C CYS A 36 13.03 25.93 -0.62
N ARG A 37 13.73 26.50 0.37
CA ARG A 37 13.65 26.06 1.76
C ARG A 37 12.49 26.72 2.51
N LEU A 38 11.63 25.90 3.12
CA LEU A 38 10.65 26.33 4.10
C LEU A 38 11.07 25.81 5.47
N THR A 39 10.87 26.62 6.50
CA THR A 39 11.15 26.21 7.88
C THR A 39 10.04 25.29 8.39
N ALA A 40 10.39 24.36 9.29
CA ALA A 40 9.38 23.54 9.97
C ALA A 40 8.39 24.41 10.76
N ALA A 41 8.88 25.39 11.52
CA ALA A 41 8.05 26.33 12.29
C ALA A 41 7.01 27.06 11.42
N PHE A 42 7.38 27.46 10.21
CA PHE A 42 6.43 28.02 9.24
C PHE A 42 5.36 27.02 8.83
N LEU A 43 5.74 25.78 8.50
CA LEU A 43 4.78 24.75 8.10
C LEU A 43 3.84 24.36 9.26
N GLU A 44 4.37 24.23 10.47
CA GLU A 44 3.58 23.99 11.69
C GLU A 44 2.55 25.09 11.89
N ALA A 45 2.98 26.36 11.88
CA ALA A 45 2.08 27.50 11.99
C ALA A 45 1.09 27.59 10.82
N LEU A 46 1.53 27.31 9.58
CA LEU A 46 0.67 27.38 8.39
C LEU A 46 -0.45 26.32 8.44
N LEU A 47 -0.11 25.09 8.82
CA LEU A 47 -1.04 23.96 8.83
C LEU A 47 -2.03 24.02 10.00
N THR A 48 -1.68 24.74 11.08
CA THR A 48 -2.48 24.86 12.31
C THR A 48 -3.14 26.23 12.49
N ASP A 49 -3.26 27.03 11.42
CA ASP A 49 -3.82 28.39 11.44
C ASP A 49 -3.13 29.34 12.45
N GLY A 50 -1.84 29.10 12.73
CA GLY A 50 -1.01 29.83 13.69
C GLY A 50 -0.25 31.03 13.12
N ILE A 51 -0.48 31.41 11.86
CA ILE A 51 0.13 32.60 11.22
C ILE A 51 -0.80 33.81 11.40
N GLU A 52 -0.29 34.88 12.02
CA GLU A 52 -1.05 36.10 12.27
C GLU A 52 -1.52 36.77 10.96
N ASP A 53 -2.79 37.20 10.94
CA ASP A 53 -3.45 37.86 9.82
C ASP A 53 -3.38 37.12 8.47
N PHE A 54 -3.09 35.81 8.47
CA PHE A 54 -3.15 34.98 7.28
C PHE A 54 -4.53 34.36 7.13
N LYS A 55 -5.11 34.47 5.94
CA LYS A 55 -6.40 33.85 5.62
C LYS A 55 -6.25 33.01 4.35
N PRO A 56 -6.14 31.68 4.47
CA PRO A 56 -5.99 30.84 3.29
C PRO A 56 -7.22 30.95 2.39
N HIS A 57 -6.99 31.04 1.09
CA HIS A 57 -8.08 30.99 0.12
C HIS A 57 -8.83 29.65 0.22
N ARG A 58 -10.13 29.63 -0.09
CA ARG A 58 -11.00 28.43 -0.11
C ARG A 58 -10.53 27.23 -0.95
N LYS A 59 -9.42 27.38 -1.69
CA LYS A 59 -8.79 26.31 -2.49
C LYS A 59 -7.82 25.46 -1.65
N GLY A 60 -7.53 25.87 -0.42
CA GLY A 60 -6.61 25.21 0.50
C GLY A 60 -5.15 25.61 0.32
N LEU A 61 -4.29 24.92 1.04
CA LEU A 61 -2.85 25.12 1.08
C LEU A 61 -2.20 24.24 0.00
N ARG A 62 -1.66 24.87 -1.06
CA ARG A 62 -1.08 24.15 -2.21
C ARG A 62 0.31 24.68 -2.49
N ILE A 63 1.31 23.92 -2.06
CA ILE A 63 2.72 24.29 -2.17
C ILE A 63 3.42 23.17 -2.92
N THR A 64 4.39 23.52 -3.75
CA THR A 64 5.21 22.50 -4.39
C THR A 64 6.68 22.86 -4.51
N GLY A 65 7.52 21.84 -4.35
CA GLY A 65 8.95 21.90 -4.61
C GLY A 65 9.78 22.42 -3.44
N ALA A 66 9.27 22.32 -2.21
CA ALA A 66 9.97 22.79 -1.02
C ALA A 66 11.00 21.77 -0.51
N VAL A 67 11.99 22.27 0.24
CA VAL A 67 12.89 21.46 1.07
C VAL A 67 12.69 21.88 2.52
N VAL A 68 12.48 20.91 3.41
CA VAL A 68 12.33 21.12 4.86
C VAL A 68 13.50 20.43 5.54
N ALA A 69 14.39 21.23 6.11
CA ALA A 69 15.67 20.77 6.66
C ALA A 69 15.58 20.39 8.14
N GLN A 70 14.58 20.91 8.84
CA GLN A 70 14.30 20.61 10.25
C GLN A 70 13.26 19.48 10.36
N ALA A 71 13.19 18.85 11.52
CA ALA A 71 12.08 17.94 11.82
C ALA A 71 10.77 18.74 11.82
N LEU A 72 9.71 18.14 11.27
CA LEU A 72 8.37 18.72 11.26
C LEU A 72 7.52 17.98 12.28
N ASP A 73 6.98 18.69 13.27
CA ASP A 73 6.14 18.09 14.30
C ASP A 73 4.73 18.69 14.28
N LEU A 74 3.75 17.85 13.95
CA LEU A 74 2.34 18.17 13.92
C LEU A 74 1.56 17.32 14.92
N GLU A 75 2.20 16.62 15.86
CA GLU A 75 1.52 15.70 16.76
C GLU A 75 0.28 16.32 17.42
N ASN A 76 -0.86 15.61 17.37
CA ASN A 76 -2.18 16.05 17.87
C ASN A 76 -2.78 17.29 17.17
N ALA A 77 -2.24 17.74 16.04
CA ALA A 77 -2.77 18.91 15.35
C ALA A 77 -4.13 18.66 14.68
N GLU A 78 -4.92 19.74 14.55
CA GLU A 78 -6.10 19.79 13.69
C GLU A 78 -5.83 20.66 12.47
N VAL A 79 -6.02 20.10 11.28
CA VAL A 79 -5.78 20.78 10.00
C VAL A 79 -7.11 20.93 9.27
N ALA A 80 -7.66 22.14 9.28
CA ALA A 80 -8.99 22.42 8.75
C ALA A 80 -9.06 22.47 7.20
N HIS A 81 -7.91 22.68 6.56
CA HIS A 81 -7.83 22.99 5.12
C HIS A 81 -7.54 21.76 4.27
N ILE A 82 -7.77 21.91 2.96
CA ILE A 82 -7.18 20.99 1.97
C ILE A 82 -5.67 21.27 1.95
N VAL A 83 -4.85 20.23 2.02
CA VAL A 83 -3.39 20.34 2.01
C VAL A 83 -2.81 19.53 0.85
N PHE A 84 -2.02 20.19 0.00
CA PHE A 84 -1.16 19.56 -1.00
C PHE A 84 0.25 20.14 -0.86
N LEU A 85 1.19 19.33 -0.39
CA LEU A 85 2.62 19.62 -0.30
C LEU A 85 3.36 18.72 -1.29
N ASP A 86 3.23 19.00 -2.59
CA ASP A 86 3.73 18.08 -3.62
C ASP A 86 5.20 18.36 -3.97
N ASN A 87 5.98 17.33 -4.28
CA ASN A 87 7.41 17.44 -4.61
C ASN A 87 8.24 18.02 -3.44
N PHE A 88 7.88 17.75 -2.20
CA PHE A 88 8.65 18.16 -1.02
C PHE A 88 9.80 17.19 -0.77
N LYS A 89 10.89 17.69 -0.20
CA LYS A 89 11.95 16.88 0.41
C LYS A 89 12.02 17.18 1.91
N PHE A 90 11.69 16.19 2.72
CA PHE A 90 11.84 16.23 4.18
C PHE A 90 13.16 15.57 4.55
N GLU A 91 14.15 16.36 4.98
CA GLU A 91 15.50 15.89 5.28
C GLU A 91 15.60 15.27 6.69
N LYS A 92 14.60 15.53 7.53
CA LYS A 92 14.46 15.04 8.91
C LYS A 92 13.09 14.40 9.12
N GLU A 93 12.88 13.89 10.33
CA GLU A 93 11.65 13.20 10.70
C GLU A 93 10.40 14.09 10.53
N VAL A 94 9.31 13.45 10.13
CA VAL A 94 7.97 14.06 10.05
C VAL A 94 7.06 13.33 11.02
N ASN A 95 6.61 14.02 12.06
CA ASN A 95 5.68 13.50 13.06
C ASN A 95 4.28 14.05 12.80
N CYS A 96 3.38 13.20 12.36
CA CYS A 96 1.96 13.49 12.14
C CYS A 96 1.08 12.61 13.05
N ARG A 97 1.61 12.04 14.13
CA ARG A 97 0.84 11.16 15.02
C ARG A 97 -0.40 11.89 15.55
N ASP A 98 -1.53 11.18 15.56
CA ASP A 98 -2.83 11.67 16.06
C ASP A 98 -3.36 12.95 15.35
N VAL A 99 -2.83 13.30 14.17
CA VAL A 99 -3.30 14.47 13.41
C VAL A 99 -4.67 14.22 12.79
N ARG A 100 -5.49 15.27 12.78
CA ARG A 100 -6.82 15.27 12.14
C ARG A 100 -6.85 16.23 10.95
N PHE A 101 -6.90 15.69 9.75
CA PHE A 101 -7.19 16.45 8.53
C PHE A 101 -8.69 16.44 8.26
N ALA A 102 -9.32 17.61 8.33
CA ALA A 102 -10.74 17.78 8.02
C ALA A 102 -11.06 17.55 6.53
N ARG A 103 -10.05 17.50 5.66
CA ARG A 103 -10.19 17.36 4.20
C ARG A 103 -9.13 16.42 3.62
N HIS A 104 -8.51 16.77 2.49
CA HIS A 104 -7.53 15.93 1.80
C HIS A 104 -6.10 16.27 2.24
N LEU A 105 -5.25 15.25 2.22
CA LEU A 105 -3.79 15.36 2.37
C LEU A 105 -3.12 14.84 1.10
N GLY A 106 -2.33 15.68 0.44
CA GLY A 106 -1.50 15.31 -0.71
C GLY A 106 -0.03 15.55 -0.42
N LEU A 107 0.77 14.52 -0.63
CA LEU A 107 2.22 14.46 -0.49
C LEU A 107 2.81 13.76 -1.73
N ASN A 108 2.31 14.08 -2.92
CA ASN A 108 2.73 13.40 -4.15
C ASN A 108 4.17 13.76 -4.48
N ASN A 109 4.95 12.80 -4.97
CA ASN A 109 6.35 12.94 -5.34
C ASN A 109 7.23 13.46 -4.19
N CYS A 110 6.80 13.27 -2.94
CA CYS A 110 7.58 13.67 -1.77
C CYS A 110 8.70 12.68 -1.49
N GLN A 111 9.77 13.16 -0.88
CA GLN A 111 10.89 12.36 -0.42
C GLN A 111 11.06 12.53 1.09
N PHE A 112 11.01 11.42 1.83
CA PHE A 112 11.22 11.36 3.26
C PHE A 112 12.55 10.67 3.53
N SER A 113 13.56 11.44 3.94
CA SER A 113 14.90 10.92 4.19
C SER A 113 15.04 10.20 5.54
N GLN A 114 14.09 10.42 6.45
CA GLN A 114 14.05 9.80 7.78
C GLN A 114 12.62 9.28 8.05
N LYS A 115 12.31 8.96 9.32
CA LYS A 115 11.01 8.43 9.72
C LYS A 115 9.88 9.38 9.34
N ALA A 116 8.81 8.83 8.78
CA ALA A 116 7.53 9.51 8.59
C ALA A 116 6.45 8.79 9.40
N ASP A 117 5.94 9.45 10.43
CA ASP A 117 5.07 8.86 11.44
C ASP A 117 3.65 9.41 11.30
N PHE A 118 2.73 8.61 10.76
CA PHE A 118 1.32 8.96 10.55
C PHE A 118 0.40 8.17 11.48
N GLN A 119 0.91 7.55 12.54
CA GLN A 119 0.10 6.72 13.44
C GLN A 119 -1.18 7.41 13.90
N ARG A 120 -2.31 6.72 13.74
CA ARG A 120 -3.65 7.14 14.17
C ARG A 120 -4.10 8.47 13.55
N VAL A 121 -3.61 8.78 12.34
CA VAL A 121 -4.10 9.94 11.60
C VAL A 121 -5.53 9.71 11.15
N HIS A 122 -6.35 10.76 11.27
CA HIS A 122 -7.69 10.78 10.70
C HIS A 122 -7.75 11.77 9.53
N VAL A 123 -8.16 11.30 8.35
CA VAL A 123 -8.36 12.14 7.16
C VAL A 123 -9.77 11.93 6.65
N GLN A 124 -10.65 12.94 6.75
CA GLN A 124 -12.02 12.81 6.22
C GLN A 124 -12.05 12.60 4.70
N GLY A 125 -11.08 13.21 4.01
CA GLY A 125 -10.91 13.15 2.57
C GLY A 125 -10.00 12.01 2.11
N ASN A 126 -9.14 12.34 1.15
CA ASN A 126 -8.26 11.38 0.49
C ASN A 126 -6.82 11.63 0.94
N VAL A 127 -6.01 10.58 0.96
CA VAL A 127 -4.55 10.65 1.11
C VAL A 127 -3.89 10.30 -0.21
N PHE A 128 -2.99 11.16 -0.67
CA PHE A 128 -2.23 10.95 -1.90
C PHE A 128 -0.72 10.96 -1.63
N LEU A 129 -0.05 9.84 -1.90
CA LEU A 129 1.39 9.58 -1.77
C LEU A 129 1.97 9.11 -3.12
N ARG A 130 1.39 9.52 -4.25
CA ARG A 130 1.81 9.00 -5.57
C ARG A 130 3.28 9.30 -5.82
N ASN A 131 4.04 8.29 -6.23
CA ASN A 131 5.49 8.37 -6.43
C ASN A 131 6.27 8.94 -5.22
N ALA A 132 5.71 8.86 -4.01
CA ALA A 132 6.44 9.25 -2.81
C ALA A 132 7.56 8.24 -2.53
N VAL A 133 8.68 8.71 -2.00
CA VAL A 133 9.86 7.90 -1.68
C VAL A 133 10.14 8.00 -0.19
N PHE A 134 10.16 6.87 0.48
CA PHE A 134 10.46 6.74 1.90
C PHE A 134 11.78 5.99 2.06
N GLN A 135 12.82 6.70 2.51
CA GLN A 135 14.14 6.11 2.81
C GLN A 135 14.21 5.58 4.24
N GLY A 136 13.41 6.16 5.14
CA GLY A 136 13.22 5.69 6.52
C GLY A 136 11.93 4.89 6.70
N PRO A 137 11.61 4.48 7.95
CA PRO A 137 10.35 3.83 8.27
C PRO A 137 9.15 4.73 7.97
N LEU A 138 8.05 4.10 7.58
CA LEU A 138 6.74 4.71 7.46
C LEU A 138 5.74 3.99 8.36
N ASP A 139 4.93 4.73 9.08
CA ASP A 139 3.93 4.17 9.99
C ASP A 139 2.55 4.81 9.79
N PHE A 140 1.60 4.05 9.25
CA PHE A 140 0.17 4.35 9.09
C PHE A 140 -0.68 3.44 10.02
N CYS A 141 -0.14 2.99 11.15
CA CYS A 141 -0.83 2.07 12.04
C CYS A 141 -2.06 2.73 12.70
N GLY A 142 -3.22 2.10 12.50
CA GLY A 142 -4.49 2.49 13.10
C GLY A 142 -5.14 3.73 12.48
N ASP A 143 -4.71 4.13 11.28
CA ASP A 143 -5.21 5.32 10.59
C ASP A 143 -6.63 5.15 10.06
N ASP A 144 -7.37 6.25 9.95
CA ASP A 144 -8.74 6.28 9.44
C ASP A 144 -8.90 7.32 8.31
N ILE A 145 -8.97 6.82 7.08
CA ILE A 145 -9.06 7.61 5.85
C ILE A 145 -10.46 7.45 5.26
N GLY A 146 -11.32 8.47 5.39
CA GLY A 146 -12.71 8.40 4.92
C GLY A 146 -12.87 8.27 3.40
N GLY A 147 -11.86 8.70 2.64
CA GLY A 147 -11.80 8.63 1.18
C GLY A 147 -10.90 7.52 0.66
N GLN A 148 -10.14 7.83 -0.39
CA GLN A 148 -9.16 6.96 -1.02
C GLN A 148 -7.78 7.15 -0.38
N PHE A 149 -7.04 6.05 -0.25
CA PHE A 149 -5.60 6.05 -0.01
C PHE A 149 -4.88 5.71 -1.31
N ASN A 150 -3.97 6.55 -1.79
CA ASN A 150 -3.31 6.35 -3.07
C ASN A 150 -1.80 6.55 -2.97
N ALA A 151 -1.07 5.44 -2.95
CA ALA A 151 0.38 5.35 -2.99
C ALA A 151 0.88 4.76 -4.31
N ASP A 152 0.15 4.95 -5.42
CA ASP A 152 0.55 4.52 -6.78
C ASP A 152 2.00 4.93 -7.09
N GLY A 153 2.84 3.96 -7.48
CA GLY A 153 4.25 4.16 -7.79
C GLY A 153 5.15 4.55 -6.61
N ALA A 154 4.66 4.52 -5.36
CA ALA A 154 5.48 4.83 -4.19
C ALA A 154 6.61 3.81 -3.97
N GLN A 155 7.69 4.27 -3.35
CA GLN A 155 8.88 3.45 -3.07
C GLN A 155 9.23 3.49 -1.58
N PHE A 156 9.27 2.32 -0.95
CA PHE A 156 9.69 2.10 0.43
C PHE A 156 11.07 1.44 0.39
N GLN A 157 12.12 2.25 0.53
CA GLN A 157 13.50 1.90 0.21
C GLN A 157 14.29 1.36 1.41
N SER A 158 13.70 1.27 2.60
CA SER A 158 14.38 0.61 3.71
C SER A 158 14.24 -0.90 3.59
N GLU A 159 15.36 -1.62 3.61
CA GLU A 159 15.38 -3.11 3.59
C GLU A 159 15.02 -3.72 4.94
N LYS A 160 15.16 -2.96 6.04
CA LYS A 160 15.01 -3.46 7.42
C LYS A 160 13.83 -2.84 8.15
N GLU A 161 13.55 -1.58 7.87
CA GLU A 161 12.49 -0.85 8.55
C GLU A 161 11.17 -1.14 7.84
N LYS A 162 10.14 -1.36 8.65
CA LYS A 162 8.82 -1.76 8.17
C LYS A 162 8.08 -0.56 7.56
N ALA A 163 7.36 -0.80 6.45
CA ALA A 163 6.21 0.01 6.07
C ALA A 163 4.96 -0.54 6.77
N ASP A 164 4.50 0.13 7.84
CA ASP A 164 3.41 -0.36 8.68
C ASP A 164 2.07 0.28 8.27
N PHE A 165 1.10 -0.56 7.89
CA PHE A 165 -0.29 -0.22 7.59
C PHE A 165 -1.26 -1.05 8.46
N ASN A 166 -0.78 -1.56 9.60
CA ASN A 166 -1.57 -2.42 10.47
C ASN A 166 -2.81 -1.69 10.98
N GLY A 167 -3.98 -2.29 10.75
CA GLY A 167 -5.25 -1.71 11.15
C GLY A 167 -5.66 -0.44 10.39
N LEU A 168 -4.99 -0.11 9.28
CA LEU A 168 -5.38 1.00 8.39
C LEU A 168 -6.83 0.81 7.94
N LYS A 169 -7.64 1.86 8.06
CA LYS A 169 -9.01 1.91 7.54
C LYS A 169 -9.10 2.89 6.39
N VAL A 170 -9.66 2.44 5.27
CA VAL A 170 -9.87 3.27 4.08
C VAL A 170 -11.33 3.13 3.64
N GLY A 171 -12.09 4.21 3.64
CA GLY A 171 -13.52 4.19 3.31
C GLY A 171 -13.82 3.91 1.84
N ARG A 172 -12.84 4.06 0.95
CA ARG A 172 -12.94 3.75 -0.49
C ARG A 172 -11.83 2.80 -0.92
N ASP A 173 -11.07 3.18 -1.93
CA ASP A 173 -10.05 2.34 -2.55
C ASP A 173 -8.69 2.59 -1.90
N ALA A 174 -7.87 1.55 -1.80
CA ALA A 174 -6.46 1.64 -1.43
C ALA A 174 -5.62 1.21 -2.63
N VAL A 175 -4.83 2.14 -3.18
CA VAL A 175 -4.08 1.95 -4.42
C VAL A 175 -2.59 1.97 -4.15
N PHE A 176 -1.95 0.87 -4.51
CA PHE A 176 -0.52 0.54 -4.39
C PHE A 176 0.01 -0.02 -5.72
N SER A 177 -0.61 0.31 -6.85
CA SER A 177 -0.16 -0.15 -8.17
C SER A 177 1.28 0.30 -8.43
N GLY A 178 2.10 -0.60 -8.98
CA GLY A 178 3.51 -0.33 -9.27
C GLY A 178 4.38 0.05 -8.07
N THR A 179 3.92 -0.14 -6.83
CA THR A 179 4.70 0.17 -5.63
C THR A 179 5.86 -0.79 -5.44
N VAL A 180 6.93 -0.30 -4.82
CA VAL A 180 8.10 -1.12 -4.49
C VAL A 180 8.36 -1.07 -2.99
N PHE A 181 8.40 -2.24 -2.36
CA PHE A 181 8.77 -2.43 -0.96
C PHE A 181 10.08 -3.21 -0.88
N GLN A 182 11.15 -2.57 -0.39
CA GLN A 182 12.45 -3.23 -0.20
C GLN A 182 12.54 -4.02 1.11
N GLY A 183 11.76 -3.64 2.11
CA GLY A 183 11.76 -4.24 3.45
C GLY A 183 10.42 -4.82 3.88
N PRO A 184 10.24 -5.05 5.20
CA PRO A 184 9.02 -5.62 5.75
C PRO A 184 7.78 -4.76 5.48
N LEU A 185 6.62 -5.41 5.35
CA LEU A 185 5.32 -4.80 5.13
C LEU A 185 4.25 -5.42 6.03
N ASP A 186 3.40 -4.59 6.63
CA ASP A 186 2.33 -5.08 7.50
C ASP A 186 0.99 -4.40 7.20
N PHE A 187 0.08 -5.09 6.50
CA PHE A 187 -1.32 -4.73 6.28
C PHE A 187 -2.27 -5.50 7.22
N ARG A 188 -1.76 -6.09 8.30
CA ARG A 188 -2.57 -6.94 9.16
C ARG A 188 -3.78 -6.22 9.70
N GLY A 189 -4.95 -6.84 9.54
CA GLY A 189 -6.22 -6.30 10.00
C GLY A 189 -6.65 -4.98 9.34
N ALA A 190 -6.00 -4.56 8.24
CA ALA A 190 -6.45 -3.39 7.48
C ALA A 190 -7.85 -3.64 6.90
N ASP A 191 -8.65 -2.58 6.80
CA ASP A 191 -10.05 -2.60 6.38
C ASP A 191 -10.30 -1.59 5.26
N ILE A 192 -10.46 -2.11 4.05
CA ILE A 192 -10.60 -1.33 2.82
C ILE A 192 -12.03 -1.46 2.32
N GLY A 193 -12.80 -0.37 2.38
CA GLY A 193 -14.24 -0.38 2.11
C GLY A 193 -14.62 -0.72 0.66
N ARG A 194 -13.68 -0.60 -0.28
CA ARG A 194 -13.88 -0.95 -1.70
C ARG A 194 -12.73 -1.80 -2.21
N GLN A 195 -11.90 -1.29 -3.12
CA GLN A 195 -10.87 -2.08 -3.80
C GLN A 195 -9.50 -1.91 -3.14
N PHE A 196 -8.75 -3.00 -3.05
CA PHE A 196 -7.32 -2.99 -2.77
C PHE A 196 -6.57 -3.32 -4.07
N ASN A 197 -5.78 -2.39 -4.59
CA ASN A 197 -5.07 -2.58 -5.85
C ASN A 197 -3.56 -2.49 -5.63
N ALA A 198 -2.87 -3.62 -5.74
CA ALA A 198 -1.41 -3.72 -5.75
C ALA A 198 -0.89 -4.25 -7.10
N GLU A 199 -1.61 -4.02 -8.20
CA GLU A 199 -1.20 -4.46 -9.55
C GLU A 199 0.24 -4.04 -9.87
N GLY A 200 1.07 -5.00 -10.28
CA GLY A 200 2.47 -4.80 -10.61
C GLY A 200 3.39 -4.44 -9.44
N ALA A 201 2.89 -4.43 -8.19
CA ALA A 201 3.71 -4.16 -7.02
C ALA A 201 4.83 -5.19 -6.83
N GLN A 202 5.93 -4.75 -6.22
CA GLN A 202 7.15 -5.52 -6.03
C GLN A 202 7.51 -5.55 -4.54
N PHE A 203 7.48 -6.74 -3.95
CA PHE A 203 7.90 -6.99 -2.56
C PHE A 203 9.27 -7.68 -2.61
N GLN A 204 10.33 -6.90 -2.46
CA GLN A 204 11.69 -7.29 -2.84
C GLN A 204 12.49 -7.99 -1.74
N SER A 205 12.03 -7.96 -0.48
CA SER A 205 12.70 -8.68 0.59
C SER A 205 12.52 -10.19 0.43
N GLU A 206 13.63 -10.93 0.41
CA GLU A 206 13.63 -12.42 0.35
C GLU A 206 13.30 -13.07 1.71
N LYS A 207 13.44 -12.32 2.80
CA LYS A 207 13.35 -12.85 4.18
C LYS A 207 12.16 -12.30 4.93
N GLU A 208 11.83 -11.04 4.70
CA GLU A 208 10.78 -10.36 5.44
C GLU A 208 9.43 -10.65 4.80
N LYS A 209 8.46 -10.95 5.65
CA LYS A 209 7.12 -11.34 5.22
C LYS A 209 6.35 -10.11 4.72
N ALA A 210 5.73 -10.24 3.55
CA ALA A 210 4.64 -9.35 3.15
C ALA A 210 3.35 -9.83 3.84
N ASN A 211 2.89 -9.09 4.86
CA ASN A 211 1.82 -9.54 5.74
C ASN A 211 0.49 -8.87 5.40
N PHE A 212 -0.48 -9.65 4.94
CA PHE A 212 -1.88 -9.28 4.67
C PHE A 212 -2.86 -10.08 5.55
N ASN A 213 -2.38 -10.63 6.66
CA ASN A 213 -3.18 -11.46 7.56
C ASN A 213 -4.43 -10.71 8.05
N GLY A 214 -5.61 -11.30 7.84
CA GLY A 214 -6.87 -10.68 8.23
C GLY A 214 -7.20 -9.37 7.49
N LEU A 215 -6.55 -9.08 6.36
CA LEU A 215 -6.92 -7.98 5.47
C LEU A 215 -8.40 -8.14 5.07
N LYS A 216 -9.16 -7.04 5.16
CA LYS A 216 -10.55 -6.99 4.69
C LYS A 216 -10.67 -6.04 3.51
N VAL A 217 -11.31 -6.50 2.44
CA VAL A 217 -11.55 -5.73 1.24
C VAL A 217 -13.01 -5.87 0.84
N GLY A 218 -13.75 -4.77 0.82
CA GLY A 218 -15.19 -4.78 0.57
C GLY A 218 -15.58 -5.22 -0.84
N ARG A 219 -14.65 -5.10 -1.80
CA ARG A 219 -14.81 -5.53 -3.19
C ARG A 219 -13.63 -6.39 -3.64
N ASP A 220 -12.87 -5.91 -4.62
CA ASP A 220 -11.80 -6.66 -5.28
C ASP A 220 -10.44 -6.38 -4.66
N ALA A 221 -9.64 -7.43 -4.54
CA ALA A 221 -8.22 -7.35 -4.23
C ALA A 221 -7.41 -7.77 -5.46
N VAL A 222 -6.63 -6.84 -6.02
CA VAL A 222 -5.93 -6.99 -7.29
C VAL A 222 -4.42 -7.02 -7.06
N PHE A 223 -3.80 -8.14 -7.41
CA PHE A 223 -2.39 -8.47 -7.33
C PHE A 223 -1.86 -8.99 -8.69
N ARG A 224 -2.45 -8.54 -9.81
CA ARG A 224 -2.00 -8.93 -11.14
C ARG A 224 -0.53 -8.57 -11.36
N GLY A 225 0.24 -9.54 -11.85
CA GLY A 225 1.67 -9.35 -12.16
C GLY A 225 2.54 -8.93 -10.96
N THR A 226 2.06 -9.09 -9.73
CA THR A 226 2.87 -8.76 -8.54
C THR A 226 3.98 -9.77 -8.34
N VAL A 227 5.10 -9.31 -7.80
CA VAL A 227 6.24 -10.17 -7.47
C VAL A 227 6.51 -10.12 -5.97
N PHE A 228 6.51 -11.30 -5.34
CA PHE A 228 6.90 -11.51 -3.95
C PHE A 228 8.21 -12.30 -3.92
N GLN A 229 9.30 -11.66 -3.48
CA GLN A 229 10.61 -12.32 -3.32
C GLN A 229 10.66 -13.23 -2.08
N GLY A 230 9.98 -12.81 -1.02
CA GLY A 230 10.00 -13.48 0.28
C GLY A 230 8.67 -14.12 0.69
N PRO A 231 8.51 -14.45 1.98
CA PRO A 231 7.28 -15.02 2.52
C PRO A 231 6.07 -14.11 2.31
N LEU A 232 4.90 -14.72 2.17
CA LEU A 232 3.62 -14.04 2.00
C LEU A 232 2.57 -14.62 2.94
N ASP A 233 1.73 -13.77 3.52
CA ASP A 233 0.70 -14.17 4.48
C ASP A 233 -0.63 -13.48 4.19
N PHE A 234 -1.56 -14.21 3.59
CA PHE A 234 -2.97 -13.85 3.40
C PHE A 234 -3.89 -14.63 4.35
N VAL A 235 -3.35 -15.16 5.45
CA VAL A 235 -4.13 -16.00 6.35
C VAL A 235 -5.35 -15.26 6.85
N SER A 236 -6.53 -15.88 6.71
CA SER A 236 -7.82 -15.31 7.11
C SER A 236 -8.19 -13.96 6.47
N ALA A 237 -7.56 -13.56 5.35
CA ALA A 237 -8.01 -12.40 4.59
C ALA A 237 -9.44 -12.62 4.06
N ASP A 238 -10.22 -11.55 3.99
CA ASP A 238 -11.66 -11.57 3.64
C ASP A 238 -11.94 -10.56 2.51
N ILE A 239 -12.18 -11.10 1.32
CA ILE A 239 -12.35 -10.34 0.07
C ILE A 239 -13.79 -10.48 -0.40
N GLY A 240 -14.54 -9.38 -0.41
CA GLY A 240 -15.98 -9.38 -0.66
C GLY A 240 -16.37 -9.81 -2.08
N GLU A 241 -15.53 -9.52 -3.06
CA GLU A 241 -15.75 -9.87 -4.46
C GLU A 241 -14.62 -10.75 -5.00
N GLN A 242 -13.70 -10.22 -5.81
CA GLN A 242 -12.68 -11.01 -6.49
C GLN A 242 -11.30 -10.89 -5.85
N PHE A 243 -10.55 -11.99 -5.84
CA PHE A 243 -9.11 -11.98 -5.58
C PHE A 243 -8.39 -12.29 -6.90
N ASN A 244 -7.63 -11.34 -7.45
CA ASN A 244 -6.97 -11.52 -8.74
C ASN A 244 -5.45 -11.44 -8.59
N ALA A 245 -4.77 -12.58 -8.66
CA ALA A 245 -3.33 -12.73 -8.69
C ALA A 245 -2.84 -13.35 -10.01
N GLU A 246 -3.52 -13.04 -11.12
CA GLU A 246 -3.09 -13.48 -12.46
C GLU A 246 -1.66 -13.02 -12.76
N GLY A 247 -0.82 -13.95 -13.22
CA GLY A 247 0.58 -13.71 -13.53
C GLY A 247 1.44 -13.32 -12.32
N ALA A 248 0.94 -13.45 -11.09
CA ALA A 248 1.71 -13.16 -9.89
C ALA A 248 2.86 -14.19 -9.72
N GLN A 249 3.99 -13.71 -9.19
CA GLN A 249 5.18 -14.53 -8.99
C GLN A 249 5.55 -14.58 -7.51
N PHE A 250 5.55 -15.78 -6.94
CA PHE A 250 5.97 -16.06 -5.56
C PHE A 250 7.33 -16.77 -5.65
N GLN A 251 8.40 -16.00 -5.50
CA GLN A 251 9.75 -16.41 -5.90
C GLN A 251 10.55 -17.14 -4.81
N SER A 252 10.13 -17.06 -3.54
CA SER A 252 10.80 -17.81 -2.49
C SER A 252 10.65 -19.32 -2.72
N GLU A 253 11.77 -20.04 -2.75
CA GLU A 253 11.81 -21.50 -2.91
C GLU A 253 11.52 -22.26 -1.60
N LYS A 254 11.71 -21.59 -0.46
CA LYS A 254 11.66 -22.21 0.88
C LYS A 254 10.49 -21.72 1.71
N GLU A 255 10.19 -20.43 1.60
CA GLU A 255 9.15 -19.80 2.39
C GLU A 255 7.80 -19.96 1.73
N LYS A 256 6.77 -20.10 2.56
CA LYS A 256 5.42 -20.42 2.11
C LYS A 256 4.70 -19.17 1.60
N ALA A 257 3.99 -19.31 0.49
CA ALA A 257 2.91 -18.42 0.10
C ALA A 257 1.63 -18.90 0.80
N ASP A 258 1.25 -18.22 1.89
CA ASP A 258 0.17 -18.68 2.77
C ASP A 258 -1.16 -17.98 2.45
N PHE A 259 -2.15 -18.75 1.99
CA PHE A 259 -3.53 -18.35 1.75
C PHE A 259 -4.51 -19.14 2.63
N ASN A 260 -4.01 -19.71 3.75
CA ASN A 260 -4.84 -20.51 4.65
C ASN A 260 -6.06 -19.73 5.15
N GLY A 261 -7.24 -20.31 4.97
CA GLY A 261 -8.50 -19.69 5.38
C GLY A 261 -8.85 -18.39 4.64
N LEU A 262 -8.20 -18.08 3.52
CA LEU A 262 -8.59 -16.98 2.63
C LEU A 262 -10.06 -17.12 2.24
N LYS A 263 -10.84 -16.03 2.35
CA LYS A 263 -12.24 -15.98 1.91
C LYS A 263 -12.38 -15.04 0.73
N VAL A 264 -13.06 -15.50 -0.31
CA VAL A 264 -13.33 -14.72 -1.52
C VAL A 264 -14.80 -14.90 -1.89
N GLY A 265 -15.59 -13.82 -1.85
CA GLY A 265 -17.03 -13.89 -2.05
C GLY A 265 -17.45 -14.29 -3.47
N GLN A 266 -16.58 -14.08 -4.45
CA GLN A 266 -16.79 -14.50 -5.84
C GLN A 266 -15.66 -15.42 -6.32
N ASP A 267 -14.74 -14.88 -7.11
CA ASP A 267 -13.77 -15.65 -7.89
C ASP A 267 -12.35 -15.33 -7.43
N ALA A 268 -11.52 -16.37 -7.32
CA ALA A 268 -10.08 -16.26 -7.06
C ALA A 268 -9.30 -16.72 -8.29
N PHE A 269 -8.52 -15.80 -8.88
CA PHE A 269 -7.74 -16.03 -10.09
C PHE A 269 -6.25 -16.07 -9.77
N PHE A 270 -5.60 -17.15 -10.16
CA PHE A 270 -4.16 -17.40 -10.09
C PHE A 270 -3.67 -17.89 -11.46
N ASP A 271 -4.35 -17.49 -12.53
CA ASP A 271 -4.00 -17.92 -13.88
C ASP A 271 -2.58 -17.42 -14.21
N ASP A 272 -1.77 -18.28 -14.82
CA ASP A 272 -0.35 -18.06 -15.11
C ASP A 272 0.52 -17.68 -13.90
N ALA A 273 0.03 -17.87 -12.66
CA ALA A 273 0.82 -17.62 -11.46
C ALA A 273 1.95 -18.64 -11.31
N ILE A 274 3.10 -18.19 -10.78
CA ILE A 274 4.28 -19.04 -10.57
C ILE A 274 4.61 -19.07 -9.08
N PHE A 275 4.59 -20.27 -8.50
CA PHE A 275 5.01 -20.54 -7.12
C PHE A 275 6.31 -21.34 -7.15
N GLN A 276 7.43 -20.73 -6.75
CA GLN A 276 8.71 -21.44 -6.65
C GLN A 276 8.78 -22.36 -5.42
N GLY A 277 8.19 -21.91 -4.31
CA GLY A 277 8.18 -22.62 -3.03
C GLY A 277 6.82 -23.20 -2.66
N PRO A 278 6.65 -23.61 -1.38
CA PRO A 278 5.39 -24.16 -0.88
C PRO A 278 4.24 -23.15 -0.95
N VAL A 279 3.04 -23.65 -1.17
CA VAL A 279 1.80 -22.87 -1.18
C VAL A 279 0.73 -23.56 -0.35
N ASP A 280 -0.07 -22.77 0.36
CA ASP A 280 -1.08 -23.28 1.27
C ASP A 280 -2.42 -22.56 1.08
N PHE A 281 -3.39 -23.27 0.53
CA PHE A 281 -4.78 -22.87 0.38
C PHE A 281 -5.70 -23.63 1.36
N VAL A 282 -5.17 -24.16 2.45
CA VAL A 282 -5.95 -24.98 3.37
C VAL A 282 -7.14 -24.21 3.90
N SER A 283 -8.32 -24.82 3.82
CA SER A 283 -9.59 -24.22 4.26
C SER A 283 -9.94 -22.87 3.60
N ALA A 284 -9.29 -22.49 2.49
CA ALA A 284 -9.72 -21.34 1.72
C ALA A 284 -11.16 -21.56 1.20
N ASP A 285 -11.97 -20.50 1.19
CA ASP A 285 -13.39 -20.54 0.85
C ASP A 285 -13.70 -19.55 -0.28
N ILE A 286 -13.95 -20.09 -1.46
CA ILE A 286 -14.13 -19.35 -2.71
C ILE A 286 -15.57 -19.51 -3.18
N GLY A 287 -16.35 -18.43 -3.19
CA GLY A 287 -17.79 -18.48 -3.40
C GLY A 287 -18.23 -19.01 -4.77
N ARG A 288 -17.38 -18.85 -5.80
CA ARG A 288 -17.70 -19.25 -7.17
C ARG A 288 -16.56 -20.04 -7.82
N GLN A 289 -15.55 -19.39 -8.40
CA GLN A 289 -14.49 -20.05 -9.15
C GLN A 289 -13.13 -19.89 -8.48
N PHE A 290 -12.39 -20.99 -8.37
CA PHE A 290 -10.94 -20.95 -8.17
C PHE A 290 -10.29 -21.28 -9.51
N SER A 291 -9.46 -20.39 -10.04
CA SER A 291 -8.77 -20.56 -11.32
C SER A 291 -7.27 -20.51 -11.11
N ALA A 292 -6.56 -21.51 -11.62
CA ALA A 292 -5.11 -21.57 -11.68
C ALA A 292 -4.69 -22.11 -13.07
N GLU A 293 -5.39 -21.68 -14.11
CA GLU A 293 -5.12 -22.07 -15.50
C GLU A 293 -3.70 -21.63 -15.89
N GLY A 294 -2.90 -22.55 -16.42
CA GLY A 294 -1.49 -22.27 -16.76
C GLY A 294 -0.54 -22.07 -15.57
N ALA A 295 -1.03 -22.13 -14.33
CA ALA A 295 -0.21 -21.90 -13.14
C ALA A 295 0.89 -22.97 -12.98
N GLN A 296 1.99 -22.58 -12.35
CA GLN A 296 3.16 -23.44 -12.14
C GLN A 296 3.52 -23.53 -10.66
N PHE A 297 3.38 -24.71 -10.08
CA PHE A 297 3.79 -25.06 -8.72
C PHE A 297 5.09 -25.84 -8.80
N ARG A 298 6.22 -25.16 -8.55
CA ARG A 298 7.57 -25.64 -8.90
C ARG A 298 8.34 -26.27 -7.75
N SER A 299 7.84 -26.19 -6.52
CA SER A 299 8.50 -26.90 -5.42
C SER A 299 8.43 -28.42 -5.68
N GLU A 300 9.59 -29.07 -5.79
CA GLU A 300 9.68 -30.52 -6.05
C GLU A 300 9.37 -31.37 -4.81
N LYS A 301 9.65 -30.82 -3.62
CA LYS A 301 9.57 -31.56 -2.35
C LYS A 301 8.39 -31.12 -1.49
N GLU A 302 8.12 -29.82 -1.45
CA GLU A 302 7.05 -29.29 -0.64
C GLU A 302 5.73 -29.34 -1.39
N LYS A 303 4.67 -29.54 -0.64
CA LYS A 303 3.34 -29.78 -1.17
C LYS A 303 2.66 -28.47 -1.59
N ALA A 304 2.02 -28.47 -2.76
CA ALA A 304 0.95 -27.52 -3.06
C ALA A 304 -0.33 -27.96 -2.35
N ASN A 305 -0.68 -27.28 -1.26
CA ASN A 305 -1.69 -27.76 -0.33
C ASN A 305 -3.06 -27.09 -0.55
N PHE A 306 -4.03 -27.84 -1.03
CA PHE A 306 -5.43 -27.42 -1.19
C PHE A 306 -6.36 -28.21 -0.26
N ASN A 307 -5.83 -28.77 0.83
CA ASN A 307 -6.62 -29.59 1.74
C ASN A 307 -7.77 -28.77 2.37
N GLY A 308 -9.00 -29.27 2.25
CA GLY A 308 -10.18 -28.57 2.75
C GLY A 308 -10.56 -27.32 1.97
N LEU A 309 -9.95 -27.05 0.81
CA LEU A 309 -10.36 -25.96 -0.09
C LEU A 309 -11.85 -26.10 -0.43
N LYS A 310 -12.62 -25.01 -0.33
CA LYS A 310 -14.02 -24.96 -0.72
C LYS A 310 -14.18 -24.05 -1.93
N VAL A 311 -14.85 -24.55 -2.96
CA VAL A 311 -15.16 -23.79 -4.18
C VAL A 311 -16.61 -23.99 -4.55
N GLY A 312 -17.41 -22.93 -4.46
CA GLY A 312 -18.88 -23.03 -4.62
C GLY A 312 -19.34 -23.46 -6.02
N ARG A 313 -18.50 -23.29 -7.06
CA ARG A 313 -18.77 -23.76 -8.42
C ARG A 313 -17.62 -24.58 -8.97
N SER A 314 -16.59 -23.94 -9.51
CA SER A 314 -15.61 -24.63 -10.35
C SER A 314 -14.19 -24.37 -9.88
N ALA A 315 -13.40 -25.43 -9.73
CA ALA A 315 -11.96 -25.34 -9.60
C ALA A 315 -11.31 -25.70 -10.94
N VAL A 316 -10.53 -24.78 -11.50
CA VAL A 316 -9.94 -24.86 -12.84
C VAL A 316 -8.43 -24.87 -12.74
N PHE A 317 -7.83 -25.95 -13.23
CA PHE A 317 -6.40 -26.24 -13.26
C PHE A 317 -5.97 -26.65 -14.69
N ARG A 318 -6.54 -26.02 -15.73
CA ARG A 318 -6.18 -26.36 -17.11
C ARG A 318 -4.73 -26.00 -17.37
N GLY A 319 -3.97 -26.92 -17.96
CA GLY A 319 -2.55 -26.70 -18.26
C GLY A 319 -1.65 -26.43 -17.04
N THR A 320 -2.16 -26.58 -15.81
CA THR A 320 -1.39 -26.36 -14.58
C THR A 320 -0.29 -27.40 -14.45
N VAL A 321 0.89 -27.01 -13.98
CA VAL A 321 2.00 -27.92 -13.71
C VAL A 321 2.29 -27.98 -12.22
N PHE A 322 2.27 -29.19 -11.66
CA PHE A 322 2.72 -29.51 -10.30
C PHE A 322 4.02 -30.33 -10.40
N GLN A 323 5.15 -29.74 -9.99
CA GLN A 323 6.45 -30.43 -9.99
C GLN A 323 6.61 -31.34 -8.77
N GLY A 324 6.08 -30.95 -7.61
CA GLY A 324 6.07 -31.76 -6.40
C GLY A 324 4.68 -32.29 -6.00
N PRO A 325 4.54 -32.75 -4.74
CA PRO A 325 3.29 -33.26 -4.21
C PRO A 325 2.16 -32.22 -4.25
N VAL A 326 0.93 -32.69 -4.45
CA VAL A 326 -0.29 -31.87 -4.37
C VAL A 326 -1.31 -32.57 -3.48
N ASP A 327 -2.10 -31.80 -2.74
CA ASP A 327 -3.09 -32.33 -1.81
C ASP A 327 -4.44 -31.64 -1.96
N PHE A 328 -5.43 -32.41 -2.40
CA PHE A 328 -6.84 -32.00 -2.48
C PHE A 328 -7.72 -32.74 -1.46
N VAL A 329 -7.13 -33.35 -0.43
CA VAL A 329 -7.89 -34.10 0.59
C VAL A 329 -8.91 -33.17 1.24
N SER A 330 -10.16 -33.64 1.31
CA SER A 330 -11.31 -32.88 1.83
C SER A 330 -11.66 -31.61 1.05
N ALA A 331 -11.08 -31.37 -0.13
CA ALA A 331 -11.54 -30.28 -0.99
C ALA A 331 -13.00 -30.51 -1.41
N ASP A 332 -13.82 -29.47 -1.32
CA ASP A 332 -15.24 -29.49 -1.64
C ASP A 332 -15.51 -28.57 -2.84
N ILE A 333 -15.79 -29.18 -3.99
CA ILE A 333 -15.98 -28.48 -5.26
C ILE A 333 -17.43 -28.67 -5.72
N GLY A 334 -18.20 -27.58 -5.68
CA GLY A 334 -19.66 -27.65 -5.81
C GLY A 334 -20.19 -28.08 -7.18
N ARG A 335 -19.40 -27.92 -8.25
CA ARG A 335 -19.80 -28.30 -9.61
C ARG A 335 -18.72 -29.04 -10.40
N GLN A 336 -17.65 -28.35 -10.77
CA GLN A 336 -16.68 -28.88 -11.75
C GLN A 336 -15.26 -28.77 -11.22
N PHE A 337 -14.53 -29.88 -11.32
CA PHE A 337 -13.07 -29.89 -11.21
C PHE A 337 -12.50 -30.11 -12.62
N ILE A 338 -11.83 -29.10 -13.16
CA ILE A 338 -11.32 -29.09 -14.55
C ILE A 338 -9.80 -29.10 -14.51
N ALA A 339 -9.17 -30.22 -14.88
CA ALA A 339 -7.71 -30.36 -14.89
C ALA A 339 -7.19 -30.83 -16.27
N GLU A 340 -7.85 -30.39 -17.34
CA GLU A 340 -7.46 -30.73 -18.72
C GLU A 340 -6.03 -30.21 -19.00
N GLY A 341 -5.14 -31.11 -19.42
CA GLY A 341 -3.74 -30.76 -19.68
C GLY A 341 -2.91 -30.48 -18.42
N ALA A 342 -3.45 -30.69 -17.21
CA ALA A 342 -2.66 -30.59 -15.99
C ALA A 342 -1.57 -31.68 -15.96
N GLN A 343 -0.39 -31.32 -15.46
CA GLN A 343 0.77 -32.21 -15.35
C GLN A 343 1.17 -32.38 -13.89
N PHE A 344 1.35 -33.63 -13.46
CA PHE A 344 1.88 -33.98 -12.13
C PHE A 344 3.22 -34.69 -12.35
N GLN A 345 4.31 -33.99 -12.08
CA GLN A 345 5.68 -34.41 -12.42
C GLN A 345 6.47 -34.96 -11.21
N ASN A 346 5.80 -35.18 -10.08
CA ASN A 346 6.44 -35.65 -8.86
C ASN A 346 7.25 -36.93 -9.12
N GLU A 347 8.54 -36.91 -8.78
CA GLU A 347 9.38 -38.11 -8.83
C GLU A 347 8.82 -39.15 -7.85
N LYS A 348 8.79 -40.42 -8.24
CA LYS A 348 8.39 -41.49 -7.34
C LYS A 348 9.43 -41.57 -6.21
N GLU A 349 9.00 -41.32 -4.97
CA GLU A 349 9.76 -41.69 -3.76
C GLU A 349 10.05 -43.20 -3.71
#